data_AF-A0A1S3Y2T7-F1
#
_entry.id   AF-A0A1S3Y2T7-F1
#
_cell.length_a   1.000
_cell.length_b   1.000
_cell.length_c   1.000
_cell.angle_alpha   90.00
_cell.angle_beta   90.00
_cell.angle_gamma   90.00
#
_symmetry.space_group_name_H-M   'P 1'
#
loop_
_entity.id
_entity.type
_entity.pdbx_description
1 polymer ?
#
loop_
_entity_poly.entity_id
_entity_poly.type
_entity_poly.pdbx_seq_one_letter_code
_entity_poly.pdbx_strand_id
1 'polypeptide(L)'
;MSSSSVTSRRRCYCEEIAKNFTLTTTNNPGRRFYKCAKPEGESCRYWEWQDEALSDKALIVINDFKSKLDAANVKIRTLNKLLDACKFERDKLMEKVDVLEAMNDVEVNKAREMEVKVMHMKMFIMVAFALLVGFVVALLMK
;
A
#
# COMPACT_ATOMS: atom_id res chain seq x y z
N MET A 1 17.75 -46.78 23.43
CA MET A 1 17.84 -46.47 24.87
C MET A 1 16.73 -45.48 25.19
N SER A 2 15.82 -45.87 26.08
CA SER A 2 14.56 -45.18 26.36
C SER A 2 14.79 -43.75 26.87
N SER A 3 14.37 -42.76 26.09
CA SER A 3 14.27 -41.38 26.54
C SER A 3 13.04 -41.25 27.44
N SER A 4 13.21 -41.65 28.70
CA SER A 4 12.26 -41.41 29.78
C SER A 4 11.92 -39.93 29.81
N SER A 5 10.68 -39.60 29.44
CA SER A 5 10.10 -38.27 29.61
C SER A 5 10.10 -37.95 31.10
N VAL A 6 11.14 -37.23 31.55
CA VAL A 6 11.16 -36.61 32.87
C VAL A 6 10.16 -35.45 32.83
N THR A 7 8.87 -35.78 32.81
CA THR A 7 7.88 -34.91 33.42
C THR A 7 8.23 -34.88 34.89
N SER A 8 8.85 -33.79 35.34
CA SER A 8 9.05 -33.55 36.76
C SER A 8 7.69 -33.74 37.42
N ARG A 9 7.56 -34.76 38.29
CA ARG A 9 6.30 -35.04 38.99
C ARG A 9 5.99 -33.82 39.87
N ARG A 10 5.17 -32.90 39.38
CA ARG A 10 4.77 -31.68 40.07
C ARG A 10 4.11 -32.06 41.40
N ARG A 11 4.55 -31.48 42.50
CA ARG A 11 3.96 -31.69 43.83
C ARG A 11 3.06 -30.53 44.19
N CYS A 12 1.94 -30.82 44.81
CA CYS A 12 1.06 -29.83 45.41
C CYS A 12 1.58 -29.40 46.79
N TYR A 13 0.91 -28.44 47.44
CA TYR A 13 1.28 -27.98 48.79
C TYR A 13 1.03 -29.01 49.90
N CYS A 14 0.35 -30.13 49.61
CA CYS A 14 0.29 -31.30 50.50
C CYS A 14 1.50 -32.23 50.33
N GLU A 15 2.50 -31.86 49.52
CA GLU A 15 3.66 -32.68 49.12
C GLU A 15 3.34 -33.94 48.30
N GLU A 16 2.06 -34.17 48.00
CA GLU A 16 1.57 -35.23 47.11
C GLU A 16 1.70 -34.84 45.63
N ILE A 17 1.77 -35.83 44.74
CA ILE A 17 1.84 -35.61 43.29
C ILE A 17 0.53 -34.96 42.79
N ALA A 18 0.66 -33.81 42.14
CA ALA A 18 -0.45 -33.13 41.50
C ALA A 18 -0.95 -33.90 40.28
N LYS A 19 -2.27 -33.98 40.13
CA LYS A 19 -2.92 -34.69 39.02
C LYS A 19 -3.07 -33.76 37.82
N ASN A 20 -2.87 -34.31 36.63
CA ASN A 20 -3.03 -33.60 35.37
C ASN A 20 -4.51 -33.63 34.91
N PHE A 21 -5.00 -32.52 34.39
CA PHE A 21 -6.34 -32.35 33.87
C PHE A 21 -6.29 -31.58 32.56
N THR A 22 -7.25 -31.86 31.67
CA THR A 22 -7.45 -31.14 30.41
C THR A 22 -8.71 -30.30 30.52
N LEU A 23 -8.63 -29.01 30.19
CA LEU A 23 -9.80 -28.15 30.11
C LEU A 23 -10.66 -28.50 28.90
N THR A 24 -11.97 -28.54 29.14
CA THR A 24 -13.01 -28.71 28.12
C THR A 24 -13.80 -27.43 27.88
N THR A 25 -13.37 -26.32 28.49
CA THR A 25 -14.01 -25.00 28.35
C THR A 25 -13.80 -24.44 26.94
N THR A 26 -14.80 -23.69 26.43
CA THR A 26 -14.74 -23.03 25.12
C THR A 26 -13.56 -22.08 24.95
N ASN A 27 -13.12 -21.41 26.02
CA ASN A 27 -12.03 -20.42 25.97
C ASN A 27 -10.62 -21.04 25.97
N ASN A 28 -10.48 -22.28 26.46
CA ASN A 28 -9.18 -22.96 26.57
C ASN A 28 -9.31 -24.47 26.25
N PRO A 29 -9.89 -24.85 25.11
CA PRO A 29 -10.17 -26.25 24.82
C PRO A 29 -8.85 -27.02 24.67
N GLY A 30 -8.74 -28.16 25.35
CA GLY A 30 -7.58 -29.04 25.26
C GLY A 30 -6.34 -28.58 26.04
N ARG A 31 -6.36 -27.39 26.66
CA ARG A 31 -5.23 -26.89 27.47
C ARG A 31 -5.14 -27.68 28.77
N ARG A 32 -3.93 -28.08 29.16
CA ARG A 32 -3.69 -28.96 30.31
C ARG A 32 -3.15 -28.20 31.51
N PHE A 33 -3.51 -28.63 32.70
CA PHE A 33 -3.07 -28.06 33.97
C PHE A 33 -2.88 -29.15 35.02
N TYR A 34 -2.10 -28.86 36.05
CA TYR A 34 -1.96 -29.69 37.25
C TYR A 34 -2.76 -29.07 38.39
N LYS A 35 -3.43 -29.89 39.20
CA LYS A 35 -4.01 -29.45 40.49
C LYS A 35 -3.90 -30.52 41.57
N CYS A 36 -4.13 -30.13 42.82
CA CYS A 36 -4.22 -31.09 43.94
C CYS A 36 -5.26 -32.19 43.65
N ALA A 37 -4.90 -33.44 43.95
CA ALA A 37 -5.74 -34.61 43.70
C ALA A 37 -6.83 -34.82 44.77
N LYS A 38 -6.71 -34.17 45.93
CA LYS A 38 -7.66 -34.26 47.04
C LYS A 38 -9.02 -33.63 46.68
N PRO A 39 -10.12 -34.10 47.29
CA PRO A 39 -11.45 -33.51 47.12
C PRO A 39 -11.48 -32.06 47.63
N GLU A 40 -12.51 -31.30 47.23
CA GLU A 40 -12.60 -29.84 47.39
C GLU A 40 -12.52 -29.36 48.86
N GLY A 41 -12.91 -30.21 49.82
CA GLY A 41 -12.80 -29.93 51.27
C GLY A 41 -11.40 -30.19 51.88
N GLU A 42 -10.55 -30.96 51.21
CA GLU A 42 -9.21 -31.37 51.68
C GLU A 42 -8.08 -30.89 50.76
N SER A 43 -8.45 -30.25 49.65
CA SER A 43 -7.53 -29.76 48.64
C SER A 43 -6.76 -28.53 49.14
N CYS A 44 -5.44 -28.55 48.97
CA CYS A 44 -4.59 -27.38 49.20
C CYS A 44 -4.72 -26.29 48.12
N ARG A 45 -5.63 -26.46 47.14
CA ARG A 45 -5.88 -25.50 46.05
C ARG A 45 -4.68 -25.23 45.12
N TYR A 46 -3.63 -26.06 45.18
CA TYR A 46 -2.56 -26.02 44.19
C TYR A 46 -3.13 -26.14 42.76
N TRP A 47 -2.66 -25.26 41.87
CA TRP A 47 -3.04 -25.23 40.46
C TRP A 47 -1.90 -24.61 39.63
N GLU A 48 -1.57 -25.18 38.48
CA GLU A 48 -0.53 -24.67 37.57
C GLU A 48 -0.79 -25.13 36.12
N TRP A 49 -0.53 -24.29 35.12
CA TRP A 49 -0.58 -24.73 33.72
C TRP A 49 0.50 -25.76 33.37
N GLN A 50 0.19 -26.68 32.46
CA GLN A 50 1.18 -27.58 31.85
C GLN A 50 1.84 -26.94 30.61
N ASP A 51 1.85 -25.62 30.50
CA ASP A 51 2.47 -25.00 29.33
C ASP A 51 3.98 -25.31 29.36
N GLU A 52 4.47 -25.96 28.30
CA GLU A 52 5.90 -26.18 28.15
C GLU A 52 6.57 -24.85 27.81
N ALA A 53 7.72 -24.58 28.42
CA ALA A 53 8.55 -23.47 28.00
C ALA A 53 8.90 -23.66 26.51
N LEU A 54 8.73 -22.60 25.72
CA LEU A 54 9.14 -22.63 24.32
C LEU A 54 10.61 -23.00 24.26
N SER A 55 10.95 -24.00 23.44
CA SER A 55 12.36 -24.36 23.24
C SER A 55 13.15 -23.17 22.72
N ASP A 56 14.45 -23.11 23.03
CA ASP A 56 15.34 -22.04 22.54
C ASP A 56 15.27 -21.89 21.02
N LYS A 57 15.12 -23.01 20.30
CA LYS A 57 14.93 -23.02 18.83
C LYS A 57 13.68 -22.26 18.42
N ALA A 58 12.56 -22.45 19.11
CA ALA A 58 11.32 -21.75 18.83
C ALA A 58 11.45 -20.25 19.11
N LEU A 59 12.11 -19.87 20.21
CA LEU A 59 12.35 -18.46 20.54
C LEU A 59 13.23 -17.76 19.51
N ILE A 60 14.30 -18.41 19.02
CA ILE A 60 15.16 -17.86 17.98
C ILE A 60 14.35 -17.57 16.71
N VAL A 61 13.51 -18.51 16.27
CA VAL A 61 12.68 -18.36 15.07
C VAL A 61 11.66 -17.23 15.25
N ILE A 62 11.01 -17.14 16.41
CA ILE A 62 10.06 -16.06 16.72
C ILE A 62 10.75 -14.69 16.66
N ASN A 63 11.95 -14.58 17.24
CA ASN A 63 12.70 -13.33 17.23
C ASN A 63 13.19 -12.94 15.83
N ASP A 64 13.60 -13.91 15.01
CA ASP A 64 13.96 -13.68 13.61
C ASP A 64 12.75 -13.16 12.80
N PHE A 65 11.59 -13.80 12.93
CA PHE A 65 10.37 -13.34 12.27
C PHE A 65 9.94 -11.96 12.74
N LYS A 66 10.04 -11.68 14.04
CA LYS A 66 9.74 -10.35 14.59
C LYS A 66 10.64 -9.29 13.97
N SER A 67 11.94 -9.56 13.89
CA SER A 67 12.91 -8.64 13.28
C SER A 67 12.63 -8.39 11.79
N LYS A 68 12.26 -9.44 11.05
CA LYS A 68 11.86 -9.33 9.64
C LYS A 68 10.57 -8.53 9.46
N LEU A 69 9.59 -8.72 10.34
CA LEU A 69 8.34 -7.96 10.35
C LEU A 69 8.61 -6.47 10.59
N ASP A 70 9.45 -6.15 11.58
CA ASP A 70 9.82 -4.77 11.88
C ASP A 70 10.56 -4.11 10.72
N ALA A 71 11.48 -4.84 10.07
CA ALA A 71 12.18 -4.36 8.88
C ALA A 71 11.21 -4.11 7.70
N ALA A 72 10.25 -5.02 7.48
CA ALA A 72 9.21 -4.84 6.46
C ALA A 72 8.33 -3.62 6.74
N ASN A 73 7.93 -3.42 8.00
CA ASN A 73 7.15 -2.25 8.43
C ASN A 73 7.90 -0.93 8.23
N VAL A 74 9.22 -0.90 8.46
CA VAL A 74 10.06 0.26 8.11
C VAL A 74 10.05 0.52 6.61
N LYS A 75 10.24 -0.51 5.77
CA LYS A 75 10.20 -0.37 4.31
C LYS A 75 8.86 0.16 3.81
N ILE A 76 7.74 -0.36 4.33
CA ILE A 76 6.40 0.11 3.99
C ILE A 76 6.25 1.61 4.33
N ARG A 77 6.68 2.03 5.52
CA ARG A 77 6.66 3.45 5.91
C ARG A 77 7.48 4.33 4.97
N THR A 78 8.67 3.89 4.58
CA THR A 78 9.52 4.63 3.64
C THR A 78 8.89 4.72 2.26
N LEU A 79 8.36 3.61 1.73
CA LEU A 79 7.69 3.59 0.44
C LEU A 79 6.47 4.49 0.40
N ASN A 80 5.67 4.52 1.48
CA ASN A 80 4.53 5.43 1.56
C ASN A 80 4.97 6.90 1.51
N LYS A 81 6.03 7.27 2.23
CA LYS A 81 6.58 8.64 2.16
C LYS A 81 7.05 9.00 0.73
N LEU A 82 7.72 8.08 0.05
CA LEU A 82 8.16 8.28 -1.33
C LEU A 82 6.97 8.39 -2.29
N LEU A 83 5.93 7.58 -2.07
CA LEU A 83 4.69 7.62 -2.84
C LEU A 83 3.99 8.97 -2.68
N ASP A 84 3.93 9.51 -1.46
CA ASP A 84 3.31 10.81 -1.19
C ASP A 84 4.10 11.96 -1.85
N ALA A 85 5.43 11.91 -1.78
CA ALA A 85 6.29 12.87 -2.49
C ALA A 85 6.10 12.78 -4.03
N CYS A 86 6.01 11.57 -4.57
CA CYS A 86 5.79 11.34 -5.99
C CYS A 86 4.41 11.85 -6.44
N LYS A 87 3.36 11.62 -5.65
CA LYS A 87 2.02 12.17 -5.90
C LYS A 87 2.03 13.70 -5.92
N PHE A 88 2.72 14.32 -4.96
CA PHE A 88 2.84 15.77 -4.90
C PHE A 88 3.51 16.34 -6.17
N GLU A 89 4.62 15.76 -6.61
CA GLU A 89 5.29 16.19 -7.85
C GLU A 89 4.43 15.95 -9.09
N ARG A 90 3.70 14.83 -9.14
CA ARG A 90 2.74 14.56 -10.22
C ARG A 90 1.67 15.65 -10.29
N ASP A 91 1.09 16.04 -9.15
CA ASP A 91 0.02 17.03 -9.12
C ASP A 91 0.52 18.40 -9.59
N LYS A 92 1.74 18.79 -9.18
CA LYS A 92 2.41 20.00 -9.67
C LYS A 92 2.71 19.96 -11.17
N LEU A 93 3.10 18.80 -11.69
CA LEU A 93 3.32 18.62 -13.13
C LEU A 93 2.01 18.69 -13.91
N MET A 94 0.93 18.13 -13.36
CA MET A 94 -0.40 18.17 -13.98
C MET A 94 -0.89 19.62 -14.12
N GLU A 95 -0.74 20.45 -13.09
CA GLU A 95 -1.06 21.88 -13.17
C GLU A 95 -0.25 22.59 -14.29
N LYS A 96 1.04 22.25 -14.44
CA LYS A 96 1.86 22.80 -15.52
C LYS A 96 1.41 22.33 -16.90
N VAL A 97 0.94 21.09 -17.03
CA VAL A 97 0.40 20.56 -18.28
C VAL A 97 -0.88 21.31 -18.66
N ASP A 98 -1.78 21.54 -17.71
CA ASP A 98 -3.03 22.30 -17.94
C ASP A 98 -2.73 23.73 -18.44
N VAL A 99 -1.74 24.39 -17.84
CA VAL A 99 -1.29 25.72 -18.27
C VAL A 99 -0.72 25.69 -19.70
N LEU A 100 0.10 24.69 -20.01
CA LEU A 100 0.69 24.56 -21.36
C LEU A 100 -0.38 24.24 -22.41
N GLU A 101 -1.38 23.43 -22.08
CA GLU A 101 -2.52 23.14 -22.96
C GLU A 101 -3.30 24.42 -23.26
N ALA A 102 -3.62 25.22 -22.25
CA ALA A 102 -4.29 26.50 -22.43
C ALA A 102 -3.47 27.50 -23.29
N MET A 103 -2.15 27.55 -23.09
CA MET A 103 -1.26 28.37 -23.91
C MET A 103 -1.26 27.91 -25.37
N ASN A 104 -1.18 26.61 -25.60
CA ASN A 104 -1.20 26.02 -26.94
C ASN A 104 -2.53 26.30 -27.65
N ASP A 105 -3.68 26.18 -26.96
CA ASP A 105 -4.98 26.53 -27.51
C ASP A 105 -5.06 27.98 -27.98
N VAL A 106 -4.50 28.91 -27.21
CA VAL A 106 -4.42 30.33 -27.59
C VAL A 106 -3.56 30.50 -28.85
N GLU A 107 -2.40 29.84 -28.91
CA GLU A 107 -1.49 29.93 -30.06
C GLU A 107 -2.11 29.35 -31.33
N VAL A 108 -2.76 28.17 -31.23
CA VAL A 108 -3.48 27.53 -32.34
C VAL A 108 -4.62 28.42 -32.84
N ASN A 109 -5.41 29.01 -31.94
CA ASN A 109 -6.49 29.91 -32.32
C ASN A 109 -5.97 31.17 -33.04
N LYS A 110 -4.86 31.73 -32.56
CA LYS A 110 -4.22 32.88 -33.22
C LYS A 110 -3.67 32.51 -34.59
N ALA A 111 -3.06 31.34 -34.74
CA ALA A 111 -2.58 30.84 -36.03
C ALA A 111 -3.74 30.70 -37.02
N ARG A 112 -4.86 30.10 -36.61
CA ARG A 112 -6.07 29.98 -37.43
C ARG A 112 -6.64 31.34 -37.84
N GLU A 113 -6.66 32.32 -36.93
CA GLU A 113 -7.10 33.68 -37.27
C GLU A 113 -6.19 34.34 -38.33
N MET A 114 -4.87 34.17 -38.19
CA MET A 114 -3.91 34.65 -39.18
C MET A 114 -4.09 33.96 -40.53
N GLU A 115 -4.34 32.65 -40.57
CA GLU A 115 -4.62 31.92 -41.80
C GLU A 115 -5.85 32.47 -42.52
N VAL A 116 -6.94 32.75 -41.79
CA VAL A 116 -8.16 33.37 -42.36
C VAL A 116 -7.85 34.74 -42.96
N LYS A 117 -7.09 35.59 -42.25
CA LYS A 117 -6.67 36.91 -42.77
C LYS A 117 -5.81 36.79 -44.02
N VAL A 118 -4.88 35.82 -44.05
CA VAL A 118 -4.04 35.55 -45.22
C VAL A 118 -4.87 35.05 -46.40
N MET A 119 -5.86 34.17 -46.17
CA MET A 119 -6.78 33.72 -47.21
C MET A 119 -7.59 34.89 -47.79
N HIS A 120 -8.14 35.76 -46.94
CA HIS A 120 -8.82 36.97 -47.39
C HIS A 120 -7.89 37.88 -48.20
N MET A 121 -6.68 38.14 -47.71
CA MET A 121 -5.70 38.96 -48.43
C MET A 121 -5.36 38.37 -49.80
N LYS A 122 -5.13 37.06 -49.89
CA LYS A 122 -4.91 36.35 -51.16
C LYS A 122 -6.11 36.50 -52.10
N MET A 123 -7.33 36.38 -51.59
CA MET A 123 -8.54 36.57 -52.39
C MET A 123 -8.64 38.00 -52.96
N PHE A 124 -8.37 39.02 -52.16
CA PHE A 124 -8.33 40.41 -52.64
C PHE A 124 -7.29 40.62 -53.74
N ILE A 125 -6.08 40.05 -53.57
CA ILE A 125 -5.01 40.12 -54.59
C ILE A 125 -5.46 39.47 -55.90
N MET A 126 -6.08 38.28 -55.84
CA MET A 126 -6.58 37.57 -57.02
C MET A 126 -7.66 38.36 -57.77
N VAL A 127 -8.61 38.97 -57.04
CA VAL A 127 -9.66 39.81 -57.64
C VAL A 127 -9.07 41.07 -58.28
N ALA A 128 -8.16 41.77 -57.59
CA ALA A 128 -7.51 42.96 -58.13
C ALA A 128 -6.71 42.66 -59.40
N PHE A 129 -5.99 41.53 -59.42
CA PHE A 129 -5.25 41.08 -60.60
C PHE A 129 -6.17 40.79 -61.79
N ALA A 130 -7.30 40.09 -61.57
CA ALA A 130 -8.27 39.81 -62.62
C ALA A 130 -8.88 41.08 -63.22
N LEU A 131 -9.23 42.06 -62.38
CA LEU A 131 -9.74 43.36 -62.82
C LEU A 131 -8.70 44.14 -63.64
N LEU A 132 -7.43 44.15 -63.20
CA LEU A 132 -6.34 44.81 -63.90
C LEU A 132 -6.10 44.19 -65.28
N VAL A 133 -6.05 42.86 -65.38
CA VAL A 133 -5.93 42.15 -66.66
C VAL A 133 -7.11 42.48 -67.58
N GLY A 134 -8.35 42.43 -67.06
CA GLY A 134 -9.55 42.78 -67.82
C GLY A 134 -9.52 44.22 -68.36
N PHE A 135 -9.06 45.18 -67.56
CA PHE A 135 -8.91 46.57 -67.97
C PHE A 135 -7.88 46.74 -69.09
N VAL A 136 -6.69 46.12 -68.96
CA VAL A 136 -5.64 46.17 -70.00
C VAL A 136 -6.15 45.60 -71.32
N VAL A 137 -6.84 44.45 -71.26
CA VAL A 137 -7.42 43.80 -72.45
C VAL A 137 -8.47 44.69 -73.12
N ALA A 138 -9.33 45.38 -72.35
CA ALA A 138 -10.31 46.32 -72.89
C ALA A 138 -9.67 47.56 -73.55
N LEU A 139 -8.55 48.07 -73.02
CA LEU A 139 -7.79 49.17 -73.63
C LEU A 139 -7.16 48.76 -74.97
N LEU A 140 -6.66 47.52 -75.08
CA LEU A 140 -6.04 47.02 -76.30
C LEU A 140 -7.03 46.74 -77.44
N MET A 141 -8.32 46.56 -77.13
CA MET A 141 -9.38 46.31 -78.12
C MET A 141 -10.08 47.57 -78.62
N LYS A 142 -9.65 48.75 -78.19
CA LYS A 142 -10.26 50.05 -78.53
C LYS A 142 -9.36 50.83 -79.47
#